data_AF-A0A401Y697-F1
#
_entry.id   AF-A0A401Y697-F1
#
_cell.length_a   1.000
_cell.length_b   1.000
_cell.length_c   1.000
_cell.angle_alpha   90.00
_cell.angle_beta   90.00
_cell.angle_gamma   90.00
#
_symmetry.space_group_name_H-M   'P 1'
#
loop_
_entity.id
_entity.type
_entity.pdbx_description
1 polymer ?
#
loop_
_entity_poly.entity_id
_entity_poly.type
_entity_poly.pdbx_seq_one_letter_code
_entity_poly.pdbx_strand_id
1 'polypeptide(L)'
;MTALSTPTAGMAAALHGLDQALDAPRQTGVPLGNWRWVVRQRMGVLRDALIAEGEHSQDGWLAARGGTILRERNALLGRLSAMGPMVLESPEVEEIRVEMKRLLREAARHVQRMHDLAYDAVEMEIGGSE
;
A
#
# COMPACT_ATOMS: atom_id res chain seq x y z
N MET A 1 -25.13 2.32 -10.53
CA MET A 1 -24.87 1.71 -9.22
C MET A 1 -23.38 1.45 -9.12
N THR A 2 -22.62 2.41 -8.60
CA THR A 2 -21.17 2.30 -8.44
C THR A 2 -20.93 1.56 -7.13
N ALA A 3 -20.36 0.36 -7.18
CA ALA A 3 -20.00 -0.36 -5.98
C ALA A 3 -19.02 0.50 -5.17
N LEU A 4 -19.41 0.89 -3.96
CA LEU A 4 -18.51 1.49 -2.98
C LEU A 4 -17.47 0.42 -2.68
N SER A 5 -16.34 0.46 -3.38
CA SER A 5 -15.20 -0.38 -3.05
C SER A 5 -14.73 0.06 -1.68
N THR A 6 -14.91 -0.79 -0.67
CA THR A 6 -14.38 -0.56 0.67
C THR A 6 -12.88 -0.25 0.54
N PRO A 7 -12.35 0.79 1.22
CA PRO A 7 -10.96 1.25 1.08
C PRO A 7 -9.94 0.11 1.16
N THR A 8 -10.22 -0.84 2.05
CA THR A 8 -9.49 -2.09 2.23
C THR A 8 -9.42 -2.98 0.97
N ALA A 9 -10.51 -3.15 0.25
CA ALA A 9 -10.53 -3.93 -0.99
C ALA A 9 -9.72 -3.25 -2.10
N GLY A 10 -9.80 -1.91 -2.18
CA GLY A 10 -8.96 -1.11 -3.09
C GLY A 10 -7.47 -1.24 -2.77
N MET A 11 -7.11 -1.18 -1.49
CA MET A 11 -5.74 -1.34 -1.01
C MET A 11 -5.18 -2.75 -1.30
N ALA A 12 -5.95 -3.80 -1.03
CA ALA A 12 -5.56 -5.18 -1.32
C ALA A 12 -5.32 -5.39 -2.82
N ALA A 13 -6.19 -4.85 -3.67
CA ALA A 13 -6.03 -4.89 -5.12
C ALA A 13 -4.78 -4.12 -5.58
N ALA A 14 -4.48 -2.97 -4.97
CA ALA A 14 -3.30 -2.17 -5.28
C ALA A 14 -1.99 -2.90 -4.91
N LEU A 15 -1.93 -3.48 -3.71
CA LEU A 15 -0.80 -4.29 -3.24
C LEU A 15 -0.56 -5.49 -4.17
N HIS A 16 -1.62 -6.24 -4.48
CA HIS A 16 -1.54 -7.40 -5.35
C HIS A 16 -1.13 -7.03 -6.78
N GLY A 17 -1.69 -5.95 -7.33
CA GLY A 17 -1.37 -5.46 -8.67
C GLY A 17 0.09 -5.02 -8.83
N LEU A 18 0.66 -4.36 -7.81
CA LEU A 18 2.08 -4.02 -7.80
C LEU A 18 2.96 -5.27 -7.59
N ASP A 19 2.55 -6.20 -6.73
CA ASP A 19 3.26 -7.45 -6.49
C ASP A 19 3.41 -8.29 -7.77
N GLN A 20 2.32 -8.44 -8.53
CA GLN A 20 2.33 -9.12 -9.84
C GLN A 20 3.23 -8.40 -10.85
N ALA A 21 3.15 -7.08 -10.94
CA ALA A 21 3.96 -6.29 -11.87
C ALA A 21 5.47 -6.46 -11.60
N LEU A 22 5.86 -6.60 -10.33
CA LEU A 22 7.25 -6.83 -9.95
C LEU A 22 7.78 -8.21 -10.32
N ASP A 23 6.92 -9.21 -10.50
CA ASP A 23 7.33 -10.57 -10.90
C ASP A 23 7.37 -10.77 -12.42
N ALA A 24 6.75 -9.86 -13.19
CA ALA A 24 6.72 -9.93 -14.65
C ALA A 24 8.09 -10.02 -15.37
N PRO A 25 9.19 -9.37 -14.94
CA PRO A 25 10.50 -9.48 -15.61
C PRO A 25 11.07 -10.90 -15.64
N ARG A 26 10.62 -11.76 -14.74
CA ARG A 26 11.07 -13.16 -14.66
C ARG A 26 10.44 -14.01 -15.76
N GLN A 27 9.46 -13.48 -16.47
CA GLN A 27 8.82 -14.11 -17.61
C GLN A 27 9.59 -13.72 -18.87
N THR A 28 10.15 -14.72 -19.55
CA THR A 28 10.94 -14.52 -20.78
C THR A 28 10.18 -13.67 -21.79
N GLY A 29 10.80 -12.58 -22.29
CA GLY A 29 10.26 -11.80 -23.41
C GLY A 29 9.57 -10.47 -23.06
N VAL A 30 9.47 -10.07 -21.79
CA VAL A 30 8.95 -8.73 -21.44
C VAL A 30 10.02 -7.66 -21.68
N PRO A 31 9.80 -6.67 -22.57
CA PRO A 31 10.75 -5.58 -22.75
C PRO A 31 10.90 -4.77 -21.46
N LEU A 32 12.14 -4.48 -21.05
CA LEU A 32 12.43 -3.79 -19.79
C LEU A 32 11.69 -2.45 -19.66
N GLY A 33 11.58 -1.68 -20.75
CA GLY A 33 10.83 -0.42 -20.76
C GLY A 33 9.34 -0.60 -20.44
N ASN A 34 8.73 -1.68 -20.94
CA ASN A 34 7.34 -2.00 -20.63
C ASN A 34 7.18 -2.35 -19.14
N TRP A 35 8.08 -3.16 -18.60
CA TRP A 35 8.06 -3.48 -17.17
C TRP A 35 8.15 -2.23 -16.29
N ARG A 36 9.13 -1.35 -16.55
CA ARG A 36 9.31 -0.10 -15.80
C ARG A 36 8.04 0.76 -15.81
N TRP A 37 7.40 0.87 -16.97
CA TRP A 37 6.15 1.61 -17.11
C TRP A 37 5.01 0.99 -16.31
N VAL A 38 4.79 -0.33 -16.41
CA VAL A 38 3.75 -1.03 -15.64
C VAL A 38 3.98 -0.89 -14.14
N VAL A 39 5.21 -1.07 -13.66
CA VAL A 39 5.53 -0.88 -12.23
C VAL A 39 5.22 0.54 -11.79
N ARG A 40 5.59 1.57 -12.57
CA ARG A 40 5.29 2.97 -12.24
C ARG A 40 3.79 3.26 -12.16
N GLN A 41 2.99 2.69 -13.06
CA GLN A 41 1.54 2.80 -13.00
C GLN A 41 0.99 2.18 -11.71
N ARG A 42 1.44 0.96 -11.37
CA ARG A 42 0.99 0.26 -10.15
C ARG A 42 1.46 0.94 -8.86
N MET A 43 2.63 1.56 -8.86
CA MET A 43 3.07 2.43 -7.76
C MET A 43 2.12 3.62 -7.55
N GLY A 44 1.61 4.22 -8.63
CA GLY A 44 0.60 5.29 -8.55
C GLY A 44 -0.67 4.81 -7.85
N VAL A 45 -1.20 3.66 -8.28
CA VAL A 45 -2.40 3.07 -7.66
C VAL A 45 -2.21 2.78 -6.17
N LEU A 46 -1.04 2.25 -5.77
CA LEU A 46 -0.74 2.03 -4.35
C LEU A 46 -0.61 3.34 -3.56
N ARG A 47 0.00 4.37 -4.15
CA ARG A 47 0.09 5.71 -3.54
C ARG A 47 -1.30 6.28 -3.27
N ASP A 48 -2.18 6.22 -4.26
CA ASP A 48 -3.53 6.77 -4.16
C ASP A 48 -4.35 6.03 -3.10
N ALA A 49 -4.22 4.69 -3.04
CA ALA A 49 -4.84 3.89 -1.99
C ALA A 49 -4.32 4.27 -0.58
N LEU A 50 -3.01 4.48 -0.42
CA LEU A 50 -2.42 4.91 0.87
C LEU A 50 -2.89 6.32 1.29
N ILE A 51 -3.13 7.22 0.33
CA ILE A 51 -3.66 8.56 0.61
C ILE A 51 -5.13 8.47 1.06
N ALA A 52 -5.96 7.75 0.29
CA ALA A 52 -7.39 7.62 0.56
C ALA A 52 -7.69 6.90 1.90
N GLU A 53 -6.87 5.92 2.28
CA GLU A 53 -6.94 5.26 3.59
C GLU A 53 -6.75 6.27 4.74
N GLY A 54 -5.89 7.26 4.49
CA GLY A 54 -5.58 8.31 5.44
C GLY A 54 -6.75 9.22 5.77
N GLU A 55 -7.57 9.55 4.79
CA GLU A 55 -8.74 10.43 4.94
C GLU A 55 -9.80 9.74 5.81
N HIS A 56 -10.08 8.46 5.54
CA HIS A 56 -11.06 7.68 6.31
C HIS A 56 -10.64 7.47 7.77
N SER A 57 -9.34 7.36 8.06
CA SER A 57 -8.82 7.19 9.42
C SER A 57 -8.94 8.46 10.30
N GLN A 58 -9.14 9.64 9.71
CA GLN A 58 -9.23 10.90 10.46
C GLN A 58 -10.65 11.25 10.91
N ASP A 59 -11.67 10.60 10.35
CA ASP A 59 -13.08 10.92 10.60
C ASP A 59 -13.68 10.26 11.86
N GLY A 60 -12.93 9.40 12.57
CA GLY A 60 -13.42 8.80 13.83
C GLY A 60 -12.38 8.02 14.61
N TRP A 61 -12.49 8.06 15.96
CA TRP A 61 -11.83 7.30 17.06
C TRP A 61 -10.30 7.09 17.02
N LEU A 62 -9.70 6.85 15.85
CA LEU A 62 -8.27 6.79 15.59
C LEU A 62 -7.55 8.12 15.84
N ALA A 63 -8.23 9.26 15.95
CA ALA A 63 -7.60 10.53 16.31
C ALA A 63 -6.82 10.46 17.64
N ALA A 64 -7.25 9.63 18.60
CA ALA A 64 -6.58 9.45 19.89
C ALA A 64 -5.40 8.45 19.88
N ARG A 65 -5.30 7.57 18.87
CA ARG A 65 -4.26 6.51 18.74
C ARG A 65 -3.44 6.60 17.43
N GLY A 66 -3.78 7.51 16.54
CA GLY A 66 -3.40 7.52 15.12
C GLY A 66 -2.05 8.14 14.80
N GLY A 67 -1.36 8.77 15.77
CA GLY A 67 -0.09 9.44 15.52
C GLY A 67 1.03 8.52 15.02
N THR A 68 1.05 7.25 15.43
CA THR A 68 2.05 6.27 14.95
C THR A 68 1.66 5.73 13.58
N ILE A 69 0.39 5.35 13.38
CA ILE A 69 -0.14 4.89 12.08
C ILE A 69 0.06 5.95 10.99
N LEU A 70 -0.24 7.22 11.28
CA LEU A 70 -0.07 8.34 10.36
C LEU A 70 1.40 8.51 9.95
N ARG A 71 2.32 8.41 10.91
CA ARG A 71 3.77 8.49 10.63
C ARG A 71 4.25 7.32 9.79
N GLU A 72 3.80 6.10 10.10
CA GLU A 72 4.11 4.90 9.30
C GLU A 72 3.63 5.05 7.85
N ARG A 73 2.38 5.48 7.66
CA ARG A 73 1.80 5.75 6.34
C ARG A 73 2.62 6.78 5.57
N ASN A 74 2.99 7.88 6.21
CA ASN A 74 3.80 8.93 5.58
C ASN A 74 5.22 8.44 5.25
N ALA A 75 5.82 7.58 6.08
CA ALA A 75 7.10 6.95 5.79
C ALA A 75 7.01 6.00 4.58
N LEU A 76 5.92 5.22 4.47
CA LEU A 76 5.65 4.38 3.29
C LEU A 76 5.49 5.22 2.02
N LEU A 77 4.72 6.31 2.09
CA LEU A 77 4.54 7.25 0.97
C LEU A 77 5.86 7.90 0.54
N GLY A 78 6.71 8.30 1.50
CA GLY A 78 8.03 8.86 1.23
C GLY A 78 8.93 7.86 0.51
N ARG A 79 9.00 6.62 0.99
CA ARG A 79 9.80 5.55 0.37
C ARG A 79 9.28 5.17 -1.02
N LEU A 80 7.97 5.06 -1.18
CA LEU A 80 7.35 4.79 -2.49
C LEU A 80 7.68 5.90 -3.50
N SER A 81 7.73 7.15 -3.05
CA SER A 81 8.10 8.29 -3.89
C SER A 81 9.57 8.25 -4.29
N ALA A 82 10.46 7.92 -3.35
CA ALA A 82 11.90 7.76 -3.61
C ALA A 82 12.20 6.61 -4.59
N MET A 83 11.42 5.53 -4.58
CA MET A 83 11.56 4.43 -5.54
C MET A 83 11.21 4.83 -6.98
N GLY A 84 10.43 5.90 -7.19
CA GLY A 84 9.92 6.28 -8.51
C GLY A 84 11.00 6.49 -9.58
N PRO A 85 11.97 7.38 -9.36
CA PRO A 85 13.11 7.55 -10.27
C PRO A 85 13.97 6.28 -10.38
N MET A 86 14.21 5.58 -9.27
CA MET A 86 15.07 4.39 -9.27
C MET A 86 14.51 3.27 -10.16
N VAL A 87 13.19 3.08 -10.21
CA VAL A 87 12.55 2.13 -11.14
C VAL A 87 12.81 2.49 -12.60
N LEU A 88 12.85 3.79 -12.94
CA LEU A 88 13.05 4.25 -14.31
C LEU A 88 14.50 4.16 -14.75
N GLU A 89 15.43 4.47 -13.85
CA GLU A 89 16.81 4.81 -14.20
C GLU A 89 17.82 3.72 -13.82
N SER A 90 17.56 2.94 -12.75
CA SER A 90 18.54 1.96 -12.26
C SER A 90 18.74 0.80 -13.25
N PRO A 91 19.99 0.48 -13.62
CA PRO A 91 20.31 -0.75 -14.35
C PRO A 91 20.14 -2.04 -13.52
N GLU A 92 20.17 -1.94 -12.19
CA GLU A 92 20.07 -3.03 -11.21
C GLU A 92 18.61 -3.43 -10.94
N VAL A 93 17.93 -3.91 -11.98
CA VAL A 93 16.49 -4.22 -11.96
C VAL A 93 16.08 -5.17 -10.82
N GLU A 94 16.89 -6.19 -10.51
CA GLU A 94 16.55 -7.15 -9.45
C GLU A 94 16.69 -6.52 -8.05
N GLU A 95 17.63 -5.61 -7.84
CA GLU A 95 17.78 -4.90 -6.55
C GLU A 95 16.56 -4.01 -6.30
N ILE A 96 16.15 -3.24 -7.30
CA ILE A 96 14.92 -2.43 -7.26
C ILE A 96 13.70 -3.30 -6.97
N ARG A 97 13.62 -4.47 -7.61
CA ARG A 97 12.53 -5.42 -7.39
C ARG A 97 12.51 -5.92 -5.95
N VAL A 98 13.65 -6.32 -5.40
CA VAL A 98 13.77 -6.81 -4.02
C VAL A 98 13.37 -5.73 -3.02
N GLU A 99 13.85 -4.50 -3.20
CA GLU A 99 13.51 -3.38 -2.32
C GLU A 99 12.02 -3.01 -2.42
N MET A 100 11.44 -3.03 -3.61
CA MET A 100 10.00 -2.79 -3.77
C MET A 100 9.16 -3.91 -3.14
N LYS A 101 9.56 -5.18 -3.27
CA LYS A 101 8.89 -6.31 -2.59
C LYS A 101 8.98 -6.18 -1.06
N ARG A 102 10.08 -5.67 -0.53
CA ARG A 102 10.22 -5.37 0.90
C ARG A 102 9.24 -4.25 1.32
N LEU A 103 9.18 -3.16 0.56
CA LEU A 103 8.24 -2.07 0.80
C LEU A 103 6.78 -2.55 0.74
N LEU A 104 6.43 -3.42 -0.19
CA LEU A 104 5.10 -4.03 -0.28
C LEU A 104 4.72 -4.82 0.98
N ARG A 105 5.65 -5.61 1.52
CA ARG A 105 5.40 -6.36 2.77
C ARG A 105 5.18 -5.42 3.95
N GLU A 106 5.90 -4.30 4.00
CA GLU A 106 5.71 -3.30 5.05
C GLU A 106 4.35 -2.59 4.92
N ALA A 107 3.93 -2.27 3.69
CA ALA A 107 2.61 -1.72 3.43
C ALA A 107 1.49 -2.70 3.79
N ALA A 108 1.63 -3.99 3.43
CA ALA A 108 0.67 -5.03 3.82
C ALA A 108 0.54 -5.17 5.35
N ARG A 109 1.67 -5.12 6.08
CA ARG A 109 1.65 -5.14 7.56
C ARG A 109 0.98 -3.90 8.15
N HIS A 110 1.18 -2.73 7.55
CA HIS A 110 0.52 -1.51 7.99
C HIS A 110 -1.01 -1.63 7.85
N VAL A 111 -1.48 -2.17 6.72
CA VAL A 111 -2.92 -2.41 6.48
C VAL A 111 -3.48 -3.44 7.46
N GLN A 112 -2.76 -4.53 7.72
CA GLN A 112 -3.21 -5.51 8.72
C GLN A 112 -3.36 -4.89 10.11
N ARG A 113 -2.35 -4.12 10.56
CA ARG A 113 -2.42 -3.41 11.85
C ARG A 113 -3.61 -2.46 11.93
N MET A 114 -3.97 -1.81 10.82
CA MET A 114 -5.14 -0.94 10.75
C MET A 114 -6.43 -1.72 10.95
N HIS A 115 -6.57 -2.89 10.31
CA HIS A 115 -7.72 -3.76 10.52
C HIS A 115 -7.80 -4.27 11.95
N ASP A 116 -6.69 -4.73 12.51
CA ASP A 116 -6.63 -5.22 13.89
C ASP A 116 -7.12 -4.14 14.87
N LEU A 117 -6.65 -2.89 14.71
CA LEU A 117 -7.10 -1.76 15.53
C LEU A 117 -8.59 -1.42 15.34
N ALA A 118 -9.13 -1.57 14.12
CA ALA A 118 -10.53 -1.34 13.86
C ALA A 118 -11.42 -2.43 14.49
N TYR A 119 -10.96 -3.69 14.50
CA TYR A 119 -11.66 -4.79 15.18
C TYR A 119 -11.65 -4.62 16.70
N ASP A 120 -10.50 -4.29 17.29
CA ASP A 120 -10.38 -4.02 18.73
C ASP A 120 -11.33 -2.90 19.19
N ALA A 121 -11.57 -1.90 18.33
CA ALA A 121 -12.51 -0.81 18.57
C ALA A 121 -13.95 -1.30 18.75
N VAL A 122 -14.39 -2.10 17.80
CA VAL A 122 -15.76 -2.61 17.72
C VAL A 122 -16.03 -3.59 18.87
N GLU A 123 -15.06 -4.43 19.22
CA GLU A 123 -15.17 -5.35 20.34
C GLU A 123 -15.36 -4.60 21.68
N MET A 124 -14.62 -3.49 21.90
CA MET A 124 -14.80 -2.63 23.07
C MET A 124 -16.16 -1.92 23.10
N GLU A 125 -16.69 -1.49 21.96
CA GLU A 125 -17.98 -0.78 21.88
C GLU A 125 -19.18 -1.70 22.11
N ILE A 126 -19.08 -2.97 21.71
CA ILE A 126 -20.13 -3.98 21.91
C ILE A 126 -20.09 -4.55 23.34
N GLY A 127 -18.89 -4.74 23.93
CA GLY A 127 -18.72 -5.30 25.28
C GLY A 127 -19.07 -4.36 26.44
N GLY A 128 -19.40 -3.09 26.19
CA GLY A 128 -19.78 -2.11 27.21
C GLY A 128 -21.28 -2.00 27.49
N SER A 129 -22.09 -2.93 26.99
CA SER A 129 -23.56 -2.88 27.02
C SER A 129 -24.24 -3.90 27.95
N GLU A 130 -23.55 -4.34 29.02
CA GLU A 130 -24.13 -5.15 30.11
C GLU A 130 -24.12 -4.43 31.47
#